data_AF-A0A433DER3-F1
#
_entry.id   AF-A0A433DER3-F1
#
_cell.length_a   1.000
_cell.length_b   1.000
_cell.length_c   1.000
_cell.angle_alpha   90.00
_cell.angle_beta   90.00
_cell.angle_gamma   90.00
#
_symmetry.space_group_name_H-M   'P 1'
#
loop_
_entity.id
_entity.type
_entity.pdbx_description
1 polymer ?
#
loop_
_entity_poly.entity_id
_entity_poly.type
_entity_poly.pdbx_seq_one_letter_code
_entity_poly.pdbx_strand_id
1 'polypeptide(L)'
;MTLSRTLHLAASVEPHPLRFFVVPILRSHWAYHCHSTLPSASRLTRAVDWATRKWETLGTAKPDTWKAKVYRTGGKLMDRVEYEEWFLKAIPIKEDVKEKLNRVPVHHPSTVPKDLIHERLDTLLTHRIPYHRKKMIYSSLWLPLTISFVVVPLVPNFPLAYNLFRIYSHYKAYKGAQHLHHLHTQNLLEYQPTATLDRCLNGLTPVTTDDLALPADVTPSNLSSLHDDIPGVIERARIAEIARVYDVPLLEKDVRRARFQVLARVVKERAEKTGHAGLGEAEKRKEGKEEKKGHI
;
A
#
# COMPACT_ATOMS: atom_id res chain seq x y z
N MET A 1 -37.34 4.26 -10.49
CA MET A 1 -37.30 4.62 -9.05
C MET A 1 -35.96 4.35 -8.36
N THR A 2 -34.98 3.69 -8.99
CA THR A 2 -33.71 3.28 -8.37
C THR A 2 -32.62 4.37 -8.38
N LEU A 3 -32.64 5.28 -9.37
CA LEU A 3 -31.68 6.38 -9.53
C LEU A 3 -31.86 7.52 -8.51
N SER A 4 -33.11 7.84 -8.15
CA SER A 4 -33.40 8.89 -7.16
C SER A 4 -32.95 8.50 -5.75
N ARG A 5 -32.92 7.19 -5.44
CA ARG A 5 -32.50 6.66 -4.13
C ARG A 5 -30.98 6.56 -4.00
N THR A 6 -30.25 6.52 -5.12
CA THR A 6 -28.78 6.56 -5.15
C THR A 6 -28.26 7.99 -4.97
N LEU A 7 -28.93 8.96 -5.58
CA LEU A 7 -28.59 10.38 -5.44
C LEU A 7 -28.86 10.92 -4.02
N HIS A 8 -29.93 10.46 -3.36
CA HIS A 8 -30.23 10.92 -2.00
C HIS A 8 -29.31 10.37 -0.90
N LEU A 9 -28.58 9.28 -1.16
CA LEU A 9 -27.70 8.63 -0.18
C LEU A 9 -26.22 9.03 -0.27
N ALA A 10 -25.80 9.64 -1.38
CA ALA A 10 -24.50 10.30 -1.48
C ALA A 10 -24.41 11.53 -0.56
N ALA A 11 -25.55 12.04 -0.09
CA ALA A 11 -25.67 13.25 0.72
C ALA A 11 -25.29 13.09 2.22
N SER A 12 -24.70 11.95 2.63
CA SER A 12 -24.37 11.71 4.06
C SER A 12 -22.87 11.62 4.36
N VAL A 13 -22.00 11.73 3.35
CA VAL A 13 -20.54 11.78 3.57
C VAL A 13 -20.09 13.21 3.31
N GLU A 14 -19.96 14.00 4.37
CA GLU A 14 -19.49 15.38 4.21
C GLU A 14 -18.11 15.40 3.51
N PRO A 15 -17.92 16.26 2.50
CA PRO A 15 -16.64 16.37 1.81
C PRO A 15 -15.61 17.01 2.74
N HIS A 16 -14.85 16.17 3.46
CA HIS A 16 -13.71 16.63 4.25
C HIS A 16 -12.44 16.69 3.39
N PRO A 17 -11.62 17.77 3.47
CA PRO A 17 -10.43 17.95 2.64
C PRO A 17 -9.30 16.94 2.92
N LEU A 18 -9.41 16.20 4.02
CA LEU A 18 -8.58 15.06 4.36
C LEU A 18 -9.46 13.98 4.98
N ARG A 19 -9.50 12.78 4.42
CA ARG A 19 -10.27 11.67 4.99
C ARG A 19 -9.57 10.34 4.76
N PHE A 20 -9.75 9.43 5.69
CA PHE A 20 -9.13 8.12 5.65
C PHE A 20 -10.18 7.03 5.46
N PHE A 21 -9.78 5.94 4.82
CA PHE A 21 -10.61 4.76 4.61
C PHE A 21 -9.87 3.53 5.10
N VAL A 22 -10.57 2.67 5.84
CA VAL A 22 -10.09 1.37 6.28
C VAL A 22 -10.91 0.30 5.56
N VAL A 23 -10.24 -0.48 4.72
CA VAL A 23 -10.88 -1.54 3.92
C VAL A 23 -10.29 -2.90 4.31
N PRO A 24 -11.08 -3.83 4.88
CA PRO A 24 -10.57 -5.14 5.24
C PRO A 24 -10.26 -5.96 3.98
N ILE A 25 -9.05 -6.53 3.92
CA ILE A 25 -8.65 -7.46 2.86
C ILE A 25 -8.86 -8.90 3.35
N LEU A 26 -8.28 -9.18 4.52
CA LEU A 26 -8.44 -10.41 5.31
C LEU A 26 -8.89 -10.01 6.72
N ARG A 27 -9.23 -10.98 7.57
CA ARG A 27 -9.63 -10.71 8.95
C ARG A 27 -8.61 -9.86 9.71
N SER A 28 -7.33 -10.21 9.55
CA SER A 28 -6.21 -9.57 10.23
C SER A 28 -5.43 -8.58 9.37
N HIS A 29 -5.81 -8.33 8.10
CA HIS A 29 -5.05 -7.45 7.21
C HIS A 29 -5.97 -6.45 6.51
N TRP A 30 -5.66 -5.15 6.65
CA TRP A 30 -6.49 -4.08 6.14
C TRP A 30 -5.68 -3.13 5.27
N ALA A 31 -6.33 -2.56 4.27
CA ALA A 31 -5.81 -1.47 3.47
C ALA A 31 -6.24 -0.13 4.09
N TYR A 32 -5.27 0.78 4.21
CA TYR A 32 -5.55 2.18 4.52
C TYR A 32 -5.43 3.00 3.25
N HIS A 33 -6.38 3.89 3.00
CA HIS A 33 -6.31 4.88 1.93
C HIS A 33 -6.51 6.28 2.49
N CYS A 34 -5.76 7.24 1.95
CA CYS A 34 -5.85 8.65 2.29
C CYS A 34 -6.34 9.41 1.07
N HIS A 35 -7.49 10.08 1.20
CA HIS A 35 -7.96 11.04 0.22
C HIS A 35 -7.71 12.45 0.75
N SER A 36 -6.98 13.27 -0.01
CA SER A 36 -6.75 14.67 0.35
C SER A 36 -6.91 15.58 -0.85
N THR A 37 -7.64 16.68 -0.65
CA THR A 37 -7.78 17.79 -1.60
C THR A 37 -7.01 19.03 -1.15
N LEU A 38 -6.24 18.92 -0.07
CA LEU A 38 -5.50 20.05 0.50
C LEU A 38 -4.41 20.53 -0.48
N PRO A 39 -4.35 21.83 -0.77
CA PRO A 39 -3.36 22.37 -1.68
C PRO A 39 -1.97 22.32 -1.04
N SER A 40 -1.02 21.64 -1.68
CA SER A 40 0.40 21.74 -1.35
C SER A 40 1.10 22.62 -2.40
N ALA A 41 1.48 23.83 -2.03
CA ALA A 41 2.06 24.82 -2.96
C ALA A 41 3.60 24.93 -2.85
N SER A 42 4.29 23.86 -2.44
CA SER A 42 5.74 23.89 -2.22
C SER A 42 6.52 23.85 -3.55
N ARG A 43 7.77 24.37 -3.55
CA ARG A 43 8.69 24.25 -4.71
C ARG A 43 8.95 22.79 -5.08
N LEU A 44 9.01 21.92 -4.07
CA LEU A 44 9.16 20.48 -4.26
C LEU A 44 7.94 19.91 -4.99
N THR A 45 6.73 20.33 -4.61
CA THR A 45 5.49 19.90 -5.27
C THR A 45 5.51 20.26 -6.75
N ARG A 46 5.92 21.49 -7.11
CA ARG A 46 6.05 21.88 -8.53
C ARG A 46 7.03 21.01 -9.32
N ALA A 47 8.17 20.66 -8.72
CA ALA A 47 9.16 19.78 -9.34
C ALA A 47 8.61 18.35 -9.53
N VAL A 48 7.88 17.85 -8.54
CA VAL A 48 7.19 16.55 -8.61
C VAL A 48 6.11 16.57 -9.68
N ASP A 49 5.27 17.61 -9.74
CA ASP A 49 4.23 17.73 -10.76
C ASP A 49 4.82 17.78 -12.18
N TRP A 50 5.93 18.49 -12.35
CA TRP A 50 6.67 18.49 -13.61
C TRP A 50 7.18 17.08 -13.96
N ALA A 51 7.76 16.36 -12.99
CA ALA A 51 8.23 15.00 -13.19
C ALA A 51 7.08 14.04 -13.52
N THR A 52 5.92 14.17 -12.87
CA THR A 52 4.71 13.40 -13.14
C THR A 52 4.22 13.61 -14.56
N ARG A 53 4.11 14.87 -15.02
CA ARG A 53 3.72 15.17 -16.42
C ARG A 53 4.69 14.57 -17.44
N LYS A 54 6.01 14.61 -17.15
CA LYS A 54 7.02 13.97 -18.00
C LYS A 54 6.89 12.45 -17.99
N TRP A 55 6.62 11.85 -16.83
CA TRP A 55 6.35 10.43 -16.69
C TRP A 55 5.12 9.97 -17.49
N GLU A 56 4.03 10.73 -17.44
CA GLU A 56 2.81 10.48 -18.23
C GLU A 56 3.08 10.57 -19.73
N THR A 57 3.88 11.55 -20.17
CA THR A 57 4.31 11.69 -21.57
C THR A 57 5.10 10.46 -22.07
N LEU A 58 5.81 9.75 -21.19
CA LEU A 58 6.48 8.49 -21.57
C LEU A 58 5.47 7.36 -21.78
N GLY A 59 4.35 7.37 -21.06
CA GLY A 59 3.27 6.38 -21.18
C GLY A 59 2.46 6.49 -22.48
N THR A 60 2.42 7.67 -23.10
CA THR A 60 1.73 7.90 -24.39
C THR A 60 2.59 7.53 -25.61
N ALA A 61 3.83 7.06 -25.42
CA ALA A 61 4.71 6.68 -26.51
C ALA A 61 4.28 5.37 -27.17
N LYS A 62 4.62 5.20 -28.47
CA LYS A 62 4.30 3.96 -29.21
C LYS A 62 4.88 2.71 -28.49
N PRO A 63 4.17 1.57 -28.47
CA PRO A 63 4.53 0.40 -27.64
C PRO A 63 5.94 -0.16 -27.85
N ASP A 64 6.50 0.02 -29.05
CA ASP A 64 7.82 -0.48 -29.47
C ASP A 64 8.97 0.50 -29.19
N THR A 65 8.68 1.66 -28.61
CA THR A 65 9.72 2.65 -28.30
C THR A 65 10.42 2.36 -26.98
N TRP A 66 11.69 2.78 -26.88
CA TRP A 66 12.44 2.73 -25.63
C TRP A 66 11.71 3.49 -24.50
N LYS A 67 10.95 4.55 -24.83
CA LYS A 67 10.12 5.32 -23.88
C LYS A 67 9.04 4.45 -23.25
N ALA A 68 8.31 3.68 -24.06
CA ALA A 68 7.32 2.71 -23.56
C ALA A 68 7.98 1.62 -22.70
N LYS A 69 9.19 1.17 -23.06
CA LYS A 69 9.96 0.22 -22.24
C LYS A 69 10.37 0.82 -20.90
N VAL A 70 10.79 2.08 -20.85
CA VAL A 70 11.11 2.82 -19.61
C VAL A 70 9.86 2.98 -18.75
N TYR A 71 8.73 3.38 -19.34
CA TYR A 71 7.45 3.52 -18.63
C TYR A 71 7.01 2.20 -18.00
N ARG A 72 7.01 1.09 -18.77
CA ARG A 72 6.65 -0.24 -18.27
C ARG A 72 7.61 -0.72 -17.18
N THR A 73 8.92 -0.56 -17.38
CA THR A 73 9.94 -1.01 -16.41
C THR A 73 9.86 -0.20 -15.12
N GLY A 74 9.74 1.12 -15.20
CA GLY A 74 9.57 1.96 -14.02
C GLY A 74 8.24 1.73 -13.30
N GLY A 75 7.15 1.49 -14.04
CA GLY A 75 5.86 1.06 -13.46
C GLY A 75 6.01 -0.21 -12.63
N LYS A 76 6.65 -1.25 -13.20
CA LYS A 76 6.96 -2.50 -12.47
C LYS A 76 7.81 -2.27 -11.22
N LEU A 77 8.73 -1.30 -11.22
CA LEU A 77 9.48 -0.94 -10.02
C LEU A 77 8.62 -0.20 -8.99
N MET A 78 7.75 0.71 -9.42
CA MET A 78 6.84 1.44 -8.54
C MET A 78 5.80 0.53 -7.88
N ASP A 79 5.39 -0.55 -8.55
CA ASP A 79 4.47 -1.54 -8.00
C ASP A 79 5.07 -2.41 -6.90
N ARG A 80 6.41 -2.47 -6.81
CA ARG A 80 7.13 -3.11 -5.70
C ARG A 80 7.13 -2.27 -4.43
N VAL A 81 6.78 -0.99 -4.52
CA VAL A 81 6.70 -0.13 -3.34
C VAL A 81 5.52 -0.59 -2.49
N GLU A 82 5.78 -0.78 -1.20
CA GLU A 82 4.81 -1.28 -0.23
C GLU A 82 3.57 -0.39 -0.20
N TYR A 83 2.39 -1.00 -0.05
CA TYR A 83 1.12 -0.28 -0.04
C TYR A 83 1.04 0.71 1.14
N GLU A 84 1.65 0.39 2.28
CA GLU A 84 1.74 1.30 3.43
C GLU A 84 2.58 2.54 3.10
N GLU A 85 3.66 2.40 2.31
CA GLU A 85 4.46 3.55 1.86
C GLU A 85 3.63 4.45 0.93
N TRP A 86 2.83 3.86 0.03
CA TRP A 86 1.90 4.62 -0.83
C TRP A 86 0.83 5.35 -0.01
N PHE A 87 0.22 4.67 0.96
CA PHE A 87 -0.72 5.27 1.90
C PHE A 87 -0.11 6.48 2.61
N LEU A 88 1.06 6.33 3.21
CA LEU A 88 1.73 7.40 3.95
C LEU A 88 2.15 8.57 3.04
N LYS A 89 2.53 8.30 1.78
CA LYS A 89 2.86 9.36 0.81
C LYS A 89 1.67 10.22 0.40
N ALA A 90 0.48 9.63 0.36
CA ALA A 90 -0.76 10.32 0.02
C ALA A 90 -1.17 11.34 1.10
N ILE A 91 -0.66 11.19 2.33
CA ILE A 91 -0.90 12.11 3.42
C ILE A 91 -0.17 13.43 3.15
N PRO A 92 -0.86 14.59 3.27
CA PRO A 92 -0.22 15.88 3.11
C PRO A 92 0.86 16.07 4.17
N ILE A 93 1.90 16.83 3.83
CA ILE A 93 2.93 17.20 4.80
C ILE A 93 2.32 18.23 5.75
N LYS A 94 2.46 18.03 7.07
CA LYS A 94 1.86 18.92 8.08
C LYS A 94 2.17 20.40 7.82
N GLU A 95 3.41 20.71 7.45
CA GLU A 95 3.85 22.08 7.18
C GLU A 95 3.27 22.70 5.90
N ASP A 96 2.78 21.87 4.96
CA ASP A 96 2.12 22.36 3.74
C ASP A 96 0.62 22.64 3.98
N VAL A 97 0.05 22.12 5.06
CA VAL A 97 -1.37 22.30 5.38
C VAL A 97 -1.56 23.64 6.11
N LYS A 98 -2.18 24.60 5.42
CA LYS A 98 -2.49 25.93 5.99
C LYS A 98 -3.72 25.92 6.90
N GLU A 99 -4.63 25.00 6.66
CA GLU A 99 -5.90 24.88 7.38
C GLU A 99 -5.70 24.11 8.69
N LYS A 100 -6.39 24.53 9.75
CA LYS A 100 -6.40 23.75 11.01
C LYS A 100 -7.34 22.57 10.86
N LEU A 101 -6.77 21.37 10.85
CA LEU A 101 -7.52 20.12 10.84
C LEU A 101 -7.94 19.79 12.27
N ASN A 102 -9.22 20.02 12.61
CA ASN A 102 -9.73 19.77 13.95
C ASN A 102 -10.38 18.39 14.10
N ARG A 103 -10.97 17.86 13.02
CA ARG A 103 -11.63 16.55 12.98
C ARG A 103 -11.39 15.93 11.63
N VAL A 104 -10.72 14.79 11.58
CA VAL A 104 -10.38 14.11 10.34
C VAL A 104 -11.10 12.77 10.33
N PRO A 105 -12.11 12.58 9.47
CA PRO A 105 -12.91 11.36 9.48
C PRO A 105 -12.09 10.16 8.99
N VAL A 106 -12.22 9.06 9.72
CA VAL A 106 -11.71 7.73 9.39
C VAL A 106 -12.91 6.83 9.14
N HIS A 107 -13.26 6.62 7.86
CA HIS A 107 -14.34 5.74 7.47
C HIS A 107 -13.90 4.29 7.60
N HIS A 108 -14.66 3.52 8.36
CA HIS A 108 -14.45 2.09 8.52
C HIS A 108 -15.79 1.33 8.49
N PRO A 109 -15.79 0.03 8.17
CA PRO A 109 -16.98 -0.79 8.35
C PRO A 109 -17.25 -1.05 9.84
N SER A 110 -18.53 -1.24 10.18
CA SER A 110 -18.98 -1.56 11.52
C SER A 110 -18.44 -2.91 12.02
N THR A 111 -18.04 -3.81 11.11
CA THR A 111 -17.41 -5.09 11.43
C THR A 111 -16.01 -4.95 12.03
N VAL A 112 -15.36 -3.80 11.87
CA VAL A 112 -14.00 -3.55 12.36
C VAL A 112 -14.08 -2.62 13.58
N PRO A 113 -13.67 -3.08 14.78
CA PRO A 113 -13.71 -2.26 15.98
C PRO A 113 -12.75 -1.06 15.90
N LYS A 114 -13.21 0.11 16.37
CA LYS A 114 -12.42 1.35 16.40
C LYS A 114 -11.10 1.20 17.17
N ASP A 115 -11.12 0.47 18.29
CA ASP A 115 -9.97 0.35 19.18
C ASP A 115 -8.84 -0.44 18.51
N LEU A 116 -9.21 -1.45 17.70
CA LEU A 116 -8.26 -2.23 16.91
C LEU A 116 -7.67 -1.41 15.74
N ILE A 117 -8.44 -0.50 15.16
CA ILE A 117 -7.92 0.47 14.17
C ILE A 117 -6.92 1.40 14.83
N HIS A 118 -7.26 1.92 16.00
CA HIS A 118 -6.39 2.79 16.77
C HIS A 118 -5.05 2.12 17.10
N GLU A 119 -5.07 0.91 17.68
CA GLU A 119 -3.88 0.13 18.05
C GLU A 119 -3.00 -0.21 16.84
N ARG A 120 -3.62 -0.67 15.74
CA ARG A 120 -2.89 -1.02 14.52
C ARG A 120 -2.26 0.20 13.85
N LEU A 121 -2.94 1.32 13.90
CA LEU A 121 -2.41 2.56 13.36
C LEU A 121 -1.20 3.03 14.16
N ASP A 122 -1.26 2.96 15.48
CA ASP A 122 -0.13 3.27 16.36
C ASP A 122 1.07 2.36 16.08
N THR A 123 0.84 1.05 15.99
CA THR A 123 1.88 0.06 15.66
C THR A 123 2.51 0.36 14.29
N LEU A 124 1.68 0.65 13.28
CA LEU A 124 2.15 1.02 11.94
C LEU A 124 3.04 2.26 12.01
N LEU A 125 2.63 3.31 12.69
CA LEU A 125 3.37 4.57 12.75
C LEU A 125 4.69 4.43 13.51
N THR A 126 4.67 3.74 14.65
CA THR A 126 5.84 3.45 15.49
C THR A 126 6.94 2.74 14.69
N HIS A 127 6.57 1.82 13.80
CA HIS A 127 7.53 1.12 12.94
C HIS A 127 7.91 1.90 11.68
N ARG A 128 6.95 2.56 11.01
CA ARG A 128 7.18 3.17 9.69
C ARG A 128 7.91 4.51 9.73
N ILE A 129 7.75 5.30 10.79
CA ILE A 129 8.45 6.59 10.95
C ILE A 129 9.98 6.40 10.95
N PRO A 130 10.58 5.61 11.88
CA PRO A 130 12.03 5.42 11.90
C PRO A 130 12.54 4.68 10.65
N TYR A 131 11.75 3.73 10.13
CA TYR A 131 12.07 3.01 8.90
C TYR A 131 12.26 3.95 7.70
N HIS A 132 11.30 4.84 7.43
CA HIS A 132 11.37 5.73 6.28
C HIS A 132 12.44 6.80 6.46
N ARG A 133 12.67 7.31 7.68
CA ARG A 133 13.80 8.20 7.97
C ARG A 133 15.13 7.53 7.65
N LYS A 134 15.34 6.31 8.15
CA LYS A 134 16.55 5.52 7.92
C LYS A 134 16.76 5.28 6.43
N LYS A 135 15.74 4.77 5.73
CA LYS A 135 15.84 4.46 4.29
C LYS A 135 16.04 5.69 3.40
N MET A 136 15.43 6.83 3.73
CA MET A 136 15.69 8.10 3.05
C MET A 136 17.18 8.45 3.13
N ILE A 137 17.78 8.38 4.32
CA ILE A 137 19.22 8.65 4.52
C ILE A 137 20.06 7.68 3.68
N TYR A 138 19.77 6.37 3.73
CA TYR A 138 20.48 5.40 2.90
C TYR A 138 20.38 5.69 1.40
N SER A 139 19.18 6.01 0.89
CA SER A 139 19.02 6.37 -0.53
C SER A 139 19.80 7.64 -0.90
N SER A 140 19.87 8.62 -0.01
CA SER A 140 20.70 9.82 -0.21
C SER A 140 22.19 9.51 -0.25
N LEU A 141 22.68 8.53 0.52
CA LEU A 141 24.09 8.09 0.47
C LEU A 141 24.46 7.44 -0.87
N TRP A 142 23.50 6.82 -1.57
CA TRP A 142 23.70 6.29 -2.92
C TRP A 142 23.71 7.37 -4.01
N LEU A 143 23.34 8.61 -3.68
CA LEU A 143 23.20 9.68 -4.66
C LEU A 143 24.51 9.97 -5.44
N PRO A 144 25.69 10.12 -4.81
CA PRO A 144 26.95 10.35 -5.52
C PRO A 144 27.25 9.24 -6.54
N LEU A 145 27.00 7.99 -6.16
CA LEU A 145 27.19 6.86 -7.07
C LEU A 145 26.21 6.93 -8.24
N THR A 146 24.94 7.23 -8.00
CA THR A 146 23.96 7.29 -9.09
C THR A 146 24.17 8.47 -10.04
N ILE A 147 24.77 9.56 -9.55
CA ILE A 147 25.14 10.74 -10.36
C ILE A 147 26.27 10.41 -11.34
N SER A 148 27.23 9.54 -10.98
CA SER A 148 28.34 9.20 -11.89
C SER A 148 27.86 8.60 -13.22
N PHE A 149 26.70 7.95 -13.23
CA PHE A 149 26.06 7.39 -14.44
C PHE A 149 25.45 8.44 -15.38
N VAL A 150 25.44 9.74 -15.04
CA VAL A 150 24.96 10.82 -15.92
C VAL A 150 25.84 10.98 -17.16
N VAL A 151 27.11 10.55 -17.09
CA VAL A 151 28.12 10.74 -18.15
C VAL A 151 27.83 9.92 -19.42
N VAL A 152 26.90 8.94 -19.39
CA VAL A 152 26.61 8.05 -20.53
C VAL A 152 25.50 8.62 -21.43
N PRO A 153 25.80 9.02 -22.70
CA PRO A 153 24.89 9.84 -23.51
C PRO A 153 23.74 9.10 -24.24
N LEU A 154 23.59 7.77 -24.09
CA LEU A 154 22.61 6.99 -24.89
C LEU A 154 21.27 6.67 -24.20
N VAL A 155 21.14 6.76 -22.87
CA VAL A 155 19.91 6.35 -22.13
C VAL A 155 19.64 7.35 -21.00
N PRO A 156 18.38 7.74 -20.72
CA PRO A 156 18.09 8.50 -19.50
C PRO A 156 18.64 7.76 -18.29
N ASN A 157 19.34 8.48 -17.40
CA ASN A 157 19.97 7.89 -16.21
C ASN A 157 18.89 7.32 -15.26
N PHE A 158 18.49 6.08 -15.54
CA PHE A 158 17.48 5.33 -14.81
C PHE A 158 17.91 5.06 -13.36
N PRO A 159 19.19 4.70 -13.07
CA PRO A 159 19.68 4.64 -11.70
C PRO A 159 19.45 5.92 -10.90
N LEU A 160 19.80 7.08 -11.45
CA LEU A 160 19.60 8.37 -10.79
C LEU A 160 18.11 8.69 -10.61
N ALA A 161 17.31 8.53 -11.66
CA ALA A 161 15.87 8.79 -11.60
C ALA A 161 15.19 7.92 -10.54
N TYR A 162 15.53 6.62 -10.48
CA TYR A 162 15.00 5.70 -9.48
C TYR A 162 15.48 6.08 -8.07
N ASN A 163 16.75 6.41 -7.88
CA ASN A 163 17.26 6.79 -6.56
C ASN A 163 16.62 8.09 -6.05
N LEU A 164 16.49 9.11 -6.90
CA LEU A 164 15.74 10.33 -6.58
C LEU A 164 14.28 10.04 -6.24
N PHE A 165 13.63 9.16 -6.99
CA PHE A 165 12.29 8.67 -6.66
C PHE A 165 12.27 8.01 -5.27
N ARG A 166 13.23 7.15 -4.92
CA ARG A 166 13.29 6.50 -3.61
C ARG A 166 13.54 7.48 -2.47
N ILE A 167 14.43 8.46 -2.65
CA ILE A 167 14.65 9.55 -1.69
C ILE A 167 13.34 10.31 -1.45
N TYR A 168 12.68 10.77 -2.52
CA TYR A 168 11.41 11.48 -2.42
C TYR A 168 10.30 10.62 -1.79
N SER A 169 10.20 9.36 -2.21
CA SER A 169 9.19 8.40 -1.74
C SER A 169 9.30 8.20 -0.23
N HIS A 170 10.53 7.97 0.27
CA HIS A 170 10.78 7.84 1.71
C HIS A 170 10.62 9.15 2.47
N TYR A 171 11.04 10.29 1.90
CA TYR A 171 10.81 11.61 2.49
C TYR A 171 9.31 11.88 2.69
N LYS A 172 8.49 11.67 1.65
CA LYS A 172 7.04 11.87 1.72
C LYS A 172 6.37 10.91 2.69
N ALA A 173 6.72 9.63 2.66
CA ALA A 173 6.18 8.65 3.60
C ALA A 173 6.56 8.99 5.05
N TYR A 174 7.79 9.44 5.29
CA TYR A 174 8.25 9.89 6.61
C TYR A 174 7.44 11.10 7.11
N LYS A 175 7.32 12.17 6.31
CA LYS A 175 6.57 13.37 6.69
C LYS A 175 5.07 13.12 6.81
N GLY A 176 4.51 12.28 5.94
CA GLY A 176 3.11 11.84 6.03
C GLY A 176 2.83 11.01 7.27
N ALA A 177 3.73 10.09 7.64
CA ALA A 177 3.63 9.33 8.88
C ALA A 177 3.74 10.23 10.13
N GLN A 178 4.66 11.20 10.14
CA GLN A 178 4.72 12.19 11.22
C GLN A 178 3.43 13.01 11.34
N HIS A 179 2.83 13.40 10.21
CA HIS A 179 1.57 14.12 10.23
C HIS A 179 0.42 13.24 10.75
N LEU A 180 0.32 12.00 10.28
CA LEU A 180 -0.71 11.07 10.77
C LEU A 180 -0.54 10.75 12.25
N HIS A 181 0.70 10.56 12.71
CA HIS A 181 1.00 10.39 14.12
C HIS A 181 0.58 11.62 14.95
N HIS A 182 0.79 12.83 14.44
CA HIS A 182 0.27 14.03 15.09
C HIS A 182 -1.26 14.04 15.17
N LEU A 183 -1.97 13.71 14.08
CA LEU A 183 -3.43 13.62 14.09
C LEU A 183 -3.93 12.56 15.09
N HIS A 184 -3.26 11.41 15.13
CA HIS A 184 -3.57 10.29 16.02
C HIS A 184 -3.38 10.67 17.50
N THR A 185 -2.18 11.14 17.86
CA THR A 185 -1.82 11.51 19.26
C THR A 185 -2.57 12.71 19.81
N GLN A 186 -3.07 13.60 18.95
CA GLN A 186 -3.91 14.72 19.37
C GLN A 186 -5.41 14.38 19.39
N ASN A 187 -5.79 13.11 19.17
CA ASN A 187 -7.19 12.69 19.09
C ASN A 187 -8.01 13.46 18.04
N LEU A 188 -7.38 13.84 16.93
CA LEU A 188 -8.03 14.56 15.83
C LEU A 188 -8.65 13.60 14.80
N LEU A 189 -8.42 12.29 14.93
CA LEU A 189 -9.02 11.26 14.07
C LEU A 189 -10.39 10.87 14.62
N GLU A 190 -11.43 11.01 13.79
CA GLU A 190 -12.80 10.65 14.14
C GLU A 190 -13.18 9.34 13.46
N TYR A 191 -13.21 8.23 14.21
CA TYR A 191 -13.56 6.91 13.68
C TYR A 191 -15.06 6.79 13.48
N GLN A 192 -15.49 6.79 12.22
CA GLN A 192 -16.89 6.80 11.82
C GLN A 192 -17.28 5.49 11.13
N PRO A 193 -18.03 4.60 11.81
CA PRO A 193 -18.62 3.43 11.16
C PRO A 193 -19.61 3.91 10.10
N THR A 194 -19.40 3.52 8.84
CA THR A 194 -20.19 4.04 7.73
C THR A 194 -21.04 2.95 7.09
N ALA A 195 -22.37 3.13 7.10
CA ALA A 195 -23.33 2.20 6.48
C ALA A 195 -23.09 1.98 4.98
N THR A 196 -22.48 2.96 4.31
CA THR A 196 -22.05 2.87 2.92
C THR A 196 -20.95 1.81 2.71
N LEU A 197 -19.93 1.78 3.58
CA LEU A 197 -18.91 0.72 3.56
C LEU A 197 -19.51 -0.63 3.91
N ASP A 198 -20.37 -0.70 4.92
CA ASP A 198 -21.04 -1.94 5.31
C ASP A 198 -21.88 -2.53 4.16
N ARG A 199 -22.53 -1.68 3.38
CA ARG A 199 -23.27 -2.09 2.18
C ARG A 199 -22.34 -2.66 1.10
N CYS A 200 -21.25 -1.97 0.79
CA CYS A 200 -20.28 -2.43 -0.21
C CYS A 200 -19.64 -3.76 0.22
N LEU A 201 -19.50 -3.99 1.53
CA LEU A 201 -18.90 -5.18 2.13
C LEU A 201 -19.95 -6.22 2.57
N ASN A 202 -21.23 -6.03 2.22
CA ASN A 202 -22.31 -6.92 2.64
C ASN A 202 -22.07 -8.38 2.19
N GLY A 203 -22.11 -9.32 3.13
CA GLY A 203 -21.85 -10.73 2.86
C GLY A 203 -20.37 -11.10 2.74
N LEU A 204 -19.44 -10.15 2.90
CA LEU A 204 -18.02 -10.47 3.01
C LEU A 204 -17.72 -10.99 4.42
N THR A 205 -17.20 -12.21 4.51
CA THR A 205 -16.64 -12.77 5.74
C THR A 205 -15.14 -12.97 5.57
N PRO A 206 -14.30 -11.98 5.94
CA PRO A 206 -12.86 -12.07 5.73
C PRO A 206 -12.27 -13.27 6.47
N VAL A 207 -11.52 -14.10 5.74
CA VAL A 207 -10.83 -15.28 6.31
C VAL A 207 -9.52 -14.88 6.99
N THR A 208 -9.01 -15.77 7.83
CA THR A 208 -7.68 -15.62 8.40
C THR A 208 -6.60 -15.94 7.36
N THR A 209 -5.34 -15.63 7.67
CA THR A 209 -4.21 -16.02 6.83
C THR A 209 -3.99 -17.52 6.79
N ASP A 210 -4.50 -18.29 7.75
CA ASP A 210 -4.35 -19.75 7.81
C ASP A 210 -5.48 -20.45 7.05
N ASP A 211 -6.70 -19.92 7.12
CA ASP A 211 -7.89 -20.47 6.43
C ASP A 211 -7.97 -20.06 4.94
N LEU A 212 -7.07 -19.19 4.47
CA LEU A 212 -7.07 -18.71 3.10
C LEU A 212 -6.81 -19.87 2.11
N ALA A 213 -7.79 -20.17 1.26
CA ALA A 213 -7.66 -21.14 0.17
C ALA A 213 -6.99 -20.46 -1.06
N LEU A 214 -5.68 -20.69 -1.21
CA LEU A 214 -4.92 -20.17 -2.34
C LEU A 214 -5.13 -21.08 -3.58
N PRO A 215 -5.18 -20.52 -4.80
CA PRO A 215 -5.20 -21.30 -6.03
C PRO A 215 -3.99 -22.24 -6.14
N ALA A 216 -4.18 -23.44 -6.70
CA ALA A 216 -3.17 -24.50 -6.73
C ALA A 216 -1.93 -24.15 -7.57
N ASP A 217 -2.06 -23.25 -8.53
CA ASP A 217 -1.00 -22.79 -9.43
C ASP A 217 -0.15 -21.66 -8.83
N VAL A 218 -0.57 -21.10 -7.69
CA VAL A 218 0.14 -20.02 -7.01
C VAL A 218 1.36 -20.56 -6.26
N THR A 219 2.52 -20.02 -6.61
CA THR A 219 3.80 -20.34 -5.98
C THR A 219 4.59 -19.05 -5.72
N PRO A 220 5.65 -19.06 -4.89
CA PRO A 220 6.48 -17.86 -4.70
C PRO A 220 7.08 -17.28 -6.00
N SER A 221 7.21 -18.09 -7.05
CA SER A 221 7.69 -17.69 -8.38
C SER A 221 6.57 -17.33 -9.36
N ASN A 222 5.32 -17.76 -9.12
CA ASN A 222 4.16 -17.43 -9.94
C ASN A 222 3.00 -16.90 -9.07
N LEU A 223 2.78 -15.58 -9.12
CA LEU A 223 1.76 -14.87 -8.35
C LEU A 223 0.62 -14.32 -9.22
N SER A 224 0.55 -14.70 -10.49
CA SER A 224 -0.38 -14.09 -11.46
C SER A 224 -1.85 -14.23 -11.06
N SER A 225 -2.25 -15.42 -10.61
CA SER A 225 -3.62 -15.74 -10.18
C SER A 225 -4.05 -15.07 -8.87
N LEU A 226 -3.14 -14.37 -8.17
CA LEU A 226 -3.52 -13.51 -7.02
C LEU A 226 -4.30 -12.26 -7.45
N HIS A 227 -4.28 -11.91 -8.74
CA HIS A 227 -5.11 -10.84 -9.28
C HIS A 227 -6.59 -11.21 -9.43
N ASP A 228 -6.92 -12.50 -9.36
CA ASP A 228 -8.29 -12.99 -9.48
C ASP A 228 -8.99 -12.96 -8.12
N ASP A 229 -10.32 -13.09 -8.14
CA ASP A 229 -11.13 -13.11 -6.92
C ASP A 229 -10.95 -14.45 -6.19
N ILE A 230 -10.64 -14.37 -4.88
CA ILE A 230 -10.36 -15.52 -4.03
C ILE A 230 -11.42 -15.53 -2.91
N PRO A 231 -12.07 -16.68 -2.62
CA PRO A 231 -13.05 -16.78 -1.56
C PRO A 231 -12.51 -16.28 -0.21
N GLY A 232 -13.32 -15.46 0.49
CA GLY A 232 -12.95 -14.91 1.80
C GLY A 232 -11.99 -13.70 1.74
N VAL A 233 -11.60 -13.25 0.55
CA VAL A 233 -10.86 -12.01 0.31
C VAL A 233 -11.80 -11.00 -0.33
N ILE A 234 -11.66 -9.72 0.00
CA ILE A 234 -12.43 -8.67 -0.68
C ILE A 234 -12.30 -8.75 -2.21
N GLU A 235 -13.43 -8.79 -2.91
CA GLU A 235 -13.50 -8.90 -4.36
C GLU A 235 -13.17 -7.58 -5.07
N ARG A 236 -12.63 -7.68 -6.28
CA ARG A 236 -12.25 -6.51 -7.09
C ARG A 236 -13.43 -5.63 -7.48
N ALA A 237 -14.60 -6.22 -7.63
CA ALA A 237 -15.85 -5.51 -7.92
C ALA A 237 -16.26 -4.62 -6.73
N ARG A 238 -16.16 -5.14 -5.49
CA ARG A 238 -16.47 -4.36 -4.27
C ARG A 238 -15.49 -3.21 -4.08
N ILE A 239 -14.21 -3.43 -4.34
CA ILE A 239 -13.20 -2.35 -4.28
C ILE A 239 -13.56 -1.22 -5.26
N ALA A 240 -13.95 -1.57 -6.49
CA ALA A 240 -14.38 -0.60 -7.50
C ALA A 240 -15.68 0.11 -7.10
N GLU A 241 -16.62 -0.62 -6.48
CA GLU A 241 -17.85 -0.04 -5.94
C GLU A 241 -17.56 0.99 -4.84
N ILE A 242 -16.68 0.69 -3.87
CA ILE A 242 -16.28 1.63 -2.82
C ILE A 242 -15.69 2.90 -3.44
N ALA A 243 -14.75 2.76 -4.37
CA ALA A 243 -14.13 3.90 -5.04
C ALA A 243 -15.16 4.77 -5.79
N ARG A 244 -16.13 4.13 -6.46
CA ARG A 244 -17.20 4.81 -7.18
C ARG A 244 -18.18 5.53 -6.26
N VAL A 245 -18.60 4.90 -5.17
CA VAL A 245 -19.61 5.46 -4.25
C VAL A 245 -19.07 6.65 -3.46
N TYR A 246 -17.80 6.62 -3.09
CA TYR A 246 -17.14 7.73 -2.39
C TYR A 246 -16.54 8.80 -3.33
N ASP A 247 -16.59 8.59 -4.65
CA ASP A 247 -15.92 9.41 -5.66
C ASP A 247 -14.42 9.58 -5.38
N VAL A 248 -13.75 8.46 -5.09
CA VAL A 248 -12.31 8.40 -4.80
C VAL A 248 -11.67 7.34 -5.71
N PRO A 249 -11.42 7.64 -6.99
CA PRO A 249 -10.91 6.65 -7.95
C PRO A 249 -9.53 6.09 -7.59
N LEU A 250 -8.70 6.86 -6.88
CA LEU A 250 -7.39 6.38 -6.41
C LEU A 250 -7.50 5.27 -5.35
N LEU A 251 -8.62 5.21 -4.62
CA LEU A 251 -8.86 4.17 -3.61
C LEU A 251 -8.84 2.78 -4.26
N GLU A 252 -9.43 2.62 -5.45
CA GLU A 252 -9.46 1.33 -6.13
C GLU A 252 -8.06 0.80 -6.39
N LYS A 253 -7.18 1.67 -6.90
CA LYS A 253 -5.79 1.32 -7.20
C LYS A 253 -5.01 0.95 -5.95
N ASP A 254 -5.13 1.75 -4.89
CA ASP A 254 -4.38 1.54 -3.66
C ASP A 254 -4.83 0.27 -2.92
N VAL A 255 -6.14 0.03 -2.84
CA VAL A 255 -6.69 -1.16 -2.19
C VAL A 255 -6.40 -2.42 -3.00
N ARG A 256 -6.47 -2.38 -4.34
CA ARG A 256 -6.05 -3.52 -5.18
C ARG A 256 -4.58 -3.86 -5.03
N ARG A 257 -3.71 -2.84 -4.91
CA ARG A 257 -2.28 -3.05 -4.62
C ARG A 257 -2.10 -3.68 -3.25
N ALA A 258 -2.75 -3.15 -2.22
CA ALA A 258 -2.70 -3.70 -0.87
C ALA A 258 -3.17 -5.15 -0.85
N ARG A 259 -4.30 -5.46 -1.50
CA ARG A 259 -4.82 -6.83 -1.67
C ARG A 259 -3.77 -7.76 -2.27
N PHE A 260 -3.19 -7.40 -3.42
CA PHE A 260 -2.17 -8.22 -4.07
C PHE A 260 -0.94 -8.44 -3.18
N GLN A 261 -0.42 -7.38 -2.54
CA GLN A 261 0.78 -7.47 -1.71
C GLN A 261 0.55 -8.27 -0.43
N VAL A 262 -0.63 -8.16 0.20
CA VAL A 262 -1.01 -8.97 1.35
C VAL A 262 -1.06 -10.45 0.97
N LEU A 263 -1.73 -10.80 -0.13
CA LEU A 263 -1.80 -12.19 -0.59
C LEU A 263 -0.41 -12.74 -0.95
N ALA A 264 0.42 -11.96 -1.65
CA ALA A 264 1.78 -12.34 -1.99
C ALA A 264 2.65 -12.57 -0.75
N ARG A 265 2.46 -11.76 0.31
CA ARG A 265 3.14 -11.94 1.59
C ARG A 265 2.73 -13.26 2.25
N VAL A 266 1.44 -13.59 2.28
CA VAL A 266 0.93 -14.87 2.82
C VAL A 266 1.51 -16.07 2.06
N VAL A 267 1.56 -16.03 0.73
CA VAL A 267 2.18 -17.09 -0.10
C VAL A 267 3.63 -17.30 0.31
N LYS A 268 4.41 -16.22 0.43
CA LYS A 268 5.81 -16.27 0.80
C LYS A 268 6.02 -16.84 2.20
N GLU A 269 5.24 -16.38 3.19
CA GLU A 269 5.31 -16.86 4.57
C GLU A 269 4.94 -18.35 4.70
N ARG A 270 3.91 -18.83 3.97
CA ARG A 270 3.55 -20.25 3.95
C ARG A 270 4.64 -21.13 3.34
N ALA A 271 5.29 -20.65 2.27
CA ALA A 271 6.41 -21.34 1.65
C ALA A 271 7.63 -21.42 2.58
N GLU A 272 7.95 -20.34 3.30
CA GLU A 272 9.02 -20.32 4.29
C GLU A 272 8.74 -21.29 5.45
N LYS A 273 7.52 -21.31 6.00
CA LYS A 273 7.12 -22.26 7.06
C LYS A 273 7.27 -23.73 6.62
N THR A 274 6.83 -24.04 5.40
CA THR A 274 6.93 -25.40 4.84
C THR A 274 8.39 -25.80 4.60
N GLY A 275 9.23 -24.88 4.12
CA GLY A 275 10.67 -25.11 3.93
C GLY A 275 11.43 -25.35 5.24
N HIS A 276 11.11 -24.58 6.30
CA HIS A 276 11.72 -24.77 7.63
C HIS A 276 11.26 -26.08 8.29
N ALA A 277 10.00 -26.48 8.11
CA ALA A 277 9.51 -27.77 8.60
C ALA A 277 10.23 -28.96 7.94
N GLY A 278 10.44 -28.91 6.62
CA GLY A 278 11.18 -29.95 5.90
C GLY A 278 12.67 -30.03 6.28
N LEU A 279 13.30 -28.90 6.62
CA LEU A 279 14.68 -28.87 7.13
C LEU A 279 14.78 -29.51 8.53
N GLY A 280 13.86 -29.19 9.44
CA GLY A 280 13.82 -29.77 10.79
C GLY A 280 13.54 -31.29 10.79
N GLU A 281 12.71 -31.79 9.87
CA GLU A 281 12.51 -33.23 9.71
C GLU A 281 13.74 -33.94 9.12
N ALA A 282 14.44 -33.30 8.18
CA ALA A 282 15.67 -33.83 7.61
C ALA A 282 16.81 -33.89 8.64
N GLU A 283 16.88 -32.93 9.55
CA GLU A 283 17.88 -32.86 10.64
C GLU A 283 17.61 -33.94 11.69
N LYS A 284 16.35 -34.10 12.15
CA LYS A 284 15.95 -35.21 13.04
C LYS A 284 16.22 -36.59 12.44
N ARG A 285 16.08 -36.75 11.12
CA ARG A 285 16.37 -38.02 10.41
C ARG A 285 17.86 -38.29 10.28
N LYS A 286 18.72 -37.27 10.35
CA LYS A 286 20.18 -37.41 10.40
C LYS A 286 20.66 -37.75 11.81
N GLU A 287 20.16 -37.05 12.84
CA GLU A 287 20.48 -37.33 14.25
C GLU A 287 20.08 -38.76 14.65
N GLY A 288 18.87 -39.21 14.30
CA GLY A 288 18.44 -40.59 14.56
C GLY A 288 19.18 -41.68 13.77
N LYS A 289 19.96 -41.31 12.75
CA LYS A 289 20.88 -42.23 12.02
C LYS A 289 22.28 -42.24 12.63
N GLU A 290 22.74 -41.15 13.23
CA GLU A 290 24.02 -41.09 13.95
C GLU A 290 23.93 -41.78 15.31
N GLU A 291 22.82 -41.62 16.04
CA GLU A 291 22.58 -42.29 17.33
C GLU A 291 22.59 -43.83 17.18
N LYS A 292 22.07 -44.35 16.06
CA LYS A 292 22.09 -45.79 15.75
C LYS A 292 23.46 -46.32 15.30
N LYS A 293 24.41 -45.46 14.95
CA LYS A 293 25.79 -45.84 14.59
C LYS A 293 26.75 -45.82 15.77
N GLY A 294 26.40 -45.16 16.88
CA GLY A 294 27.23 -45.06 18.10
C GLY A 294 26.98 -46.16 19.14
N HIS A 295 26.24 -47.22 18.81
CA HIS A 295 25.92 -48.35 19.70
C HIS A 295 26.31 -49.72 19.11
N ILE A 296 27.29 -49.75 18.21
CA ILE A 296 27.93 -50.99 17.71
C ILE A 296 29.36 -51.02 18.21
#